data_AF-A0A6J5CSK1-F1
#
_entry.id   AF-A0A6J5CSK1-F1
#
_cell.length_a   1.000
_cell.length_b   1.000
_cell.length_c   1.000
_cell.angle_alpha   90.00
_cell.angle_beta   90.00
_cell.angle_gamma   90.00
#
_symmetry.space_group_name_H-M   'P 1'
#
loop_
_entity.id
_entity.type
_entity.pdbx_description
1 polymer ?
#
loop_
_entity_poly.entity_id
_entity_poly.type
_entity_poly.pdbx_seq_one_letter_code
_entity_poly.pdbx_strand_id
1 'polypeptide(L)'
;MNTLGYVGSALVAFGSVAWTLTTVAGRFDHAFDSDQHLPAPANDDRALPEARSRRAFRIGSAVSMLLRNGLPATPVRLRCLPQEQAANAPRVPADVTPTLSFANCHYYKICCVCGEPLGQYKAFITRPLSAISRRCSEAPAHQDCAKFTAATQSRGTSIGLVMVWVTRTYEVSDGDSDVRVCIGDPEQVFWYQDGRCARRDEVRACFEAELPPLYTAAHVAGDEALLRLDMSVARATRFFPRHGFAPHLG
;
A
#
# COMPACT_ATOMS: atom_id res chain seq x y z
N MET A 1 8.96 54.98 -2.42
CA MET A 1 7.54 54.68 -2.08
C MET A 1 7.12 53.50 -2.95
N ASN A 2 7.05 52.27 -2.42
CA ASN A 2 6.45 51.08 -3.06
C ASN A 2 6.38 49.86 -2.10
N THR A 3 6.43 50.06 -0.78
CA THR A 3 6.45 48.98 0.22
C THR A 3 5.05 48.50 0.65
N LEU A 4 4.00 49.31 0.42
CA LEU A 4 2.62 48.97 0.80
C LEU A 4 1.93 47.96 -0.13
N GLY A 5 2.36 47.86 -1.40
CA GLY A 5 1.77 46.91 -2.35
C GLY A 5 2.12 45.44 -2.07
N TYR A 6 3.33 45.16 -1.57
CA TYR A 6 3.81 43.80 -1.34
C TYR A 6 3.14 43.09 -0.16
N VAL A 7 2.71 43.84 0.86
CA VAL A 7 2.04 43.26 2.05
C VAL A 7 0.64 42.74 1.69
N GLY A 8 -0.07 43.43 0.80
CA GLY A 8 -1.40 43.02 0.34
C GLY A 8 -1.37 41.70 -0.44
N SER A 9 -0.41 41.53 -1.36
CA SER A 9 -0.28 40.30 -2.16
C SER A 9 0.15 39.10 -1.32
N ALA A 10 1.02 39.29 -0.32
CA ALA A 10 1.43 38.21 0.58
C ALA A 10 0.25 37.66 1.41
N LEU A 11 -0.60 38.53 1.97
CA LEU A 11 -1.75 38.11 2.76
C LEU A 11 -2.79 37.30 1.97
N VAL A 12 -3.03 37.67 0.71
CA VAL A 12 -3.93 36.93 -0.18
C VAL A 12 -3.37 35.54 -0.51
N ALA A 13 -2.06 35.43 -0.76
CA ALA A 13 -1.41 34.16 -1.03
C ALA A 13 -1.45 33.21 0.18
N PHE A 14 -1.16 33.71 1.40
CA PHE A 14 -1.18 32.89 2.61
C PHE A 14 -2.61 32.48 3.03
N GLY A 15 -3.61 33.35 2.86
CA GLY A 15 -5.00 33.02 3.14
C GLY A 15 -5.55 31.90 2.25
N SER A 16 -5.11 31.84 0.98
CA SER A 16 -5.54 30.80 0.04
C SER A 16 -4.99 29.42 0.40
N VAL A 17 -3.73 29.33 0.84
CA VAL A 17 -3.09 28.05 1.24
C VAL A 17 -3.69 27.49 2.54
N ALA A 18 -3.99 28.35 3.51
CA ALA A 18 -4.62 27.90 4.75
C ALA A 18 -6.04 27.36 4.51
N TRP A 19 -6.78 27.96 3.59
CA TRP A 19 -8.15 27.53 3.25
C TRP A 19 -8.18 26.20 2.48
N THR A 20 -7.21 25.94 1.59
CA THR A 20 -7.12 24.64 0.90
C THR A 20 -6.79 23.50 1.85
N LEU A 21 -5.92 23.72 2.86
CA LEU A 21 -5.61 22.69 3.86
C LEU A 21 -6.82 22.33 4.73
N THR A 22 -7.60 23.32 5.20
CA THR A 22 -8.76 23.05 6.07
C THR A 22 -9.94 22.42 5.31
N THR A 23 -10.17 22.82 4.05
CA THR A 23 -11.22 22.22 3.21
C THR A 23 -10.89 20.79 2.80
N VAL A 24 -9.63 20.47 2.55
CA VAL A 24 -9.19 19.09 2.28
C VAL A 24 -9.42 18.20 3.50
N ALA A 25 -9.08 18.66 4.71
CA ALA A 25 -9.31 17.90 5.94
C ALA A 25 -10.80 17.59 6.18
N GLY A 26 -11.69 18.57 6.03
CA GLY A 26 -13.14 18.38 6.23
C GLY A 26 -13.81 17.48 5.18
N ARG A 27 -13.30 17.46 3.94
CA ARG A 27 -13.82 16.58 2.88
C ARG A 27 -13.57 15.10 3.16
N PHE A 28 -12.50 14.76 3.89
CA PHE A 28 -12.23 13.37 4.20
C PHE A 28 -13.33 12.75 5.05
N ASP A 29 -13.85 13.43 6.07
CA ASP A 29 -14.77 12.80 7.02
C ASP A 29 -16.15 12.51 6.40
N HIS A 30 -16.65 13.34 5.47
CA HIS A 30 -17.96 13.13 4.83
C HIS A 30 -18.01 12.01 3.79
N ALA A 31 -16.88 11.60 3.21
CA ALA A 31 -16.86 10.56 2.17
C ALA A 31 -17.14 9.14 2.71
N PHE A 32 -17.26 8.96 4.02
CA PHE A 32 -17.34 7.65 4.69
C PHE A 32 -18.73 7.19 5.10
N ASP A 33 -19.77 8.03 5.00
CA ASP A 33 -21.13 7.71 5.47
C ASP A 33 -22.07 7.11 4.41
N SER A 34 -21.58 6.76 3.21
CA SER A 34 -22.46 6.17 2.18
C SER A 34 -22.46 4.63 2.19
N ASP A 35 -23.63 4.05 2.46
CA ASP A 35 -23.94 2.61 2.55
C ASP A 35 -23.86 1.82 1.22
N GLN A 36 -23.03 2.26 0.27
CA GLN A 36 -22.84 1.47 -0.97
C GLN A 36 -22.11 0.14 -0.67
N HIS A 37 -22.21 -0.84 -1.58
CA HIS A 37 -21.43 -2.09 -1.52
C HIS A 37 -19.93 -1.78 -1.55
N LEU A 38 -19.38 -1.46 -0.38
CA LEU A 38 -17.98 -1.18 -0.19
C LEU A 38 -17.23 -2.52 -0.18
N PRO A 39 -16.03 -2.57 -0.78
CA PRO A 39 -15.13 -3.70 -0.59
C PRO A 39 -14.85 -3.91 0.90
N ALA A 40 -14.34 -5.10 1.24
CA ALA A 40 -14.03 -5.44 2.63
C ALA A 40 -13.20 -4.32 3.28
N PRO A 41 -13.52 -3.92 4.51
CA PRO A 41 -12.82 -2.82 5.16
C PRO A 41 -11.32 -3.11 5.19
N ALA A 42 -10.50 -2.07 5.08
CA ALA A 42 -9.06 -2.25 5.11
C ALA A 42 -8.61 -2.94 6.40
N ASN A 43 -7.60 -3.80 6.28
CA ASN A 43 -7.12 -4.73 7.31
C ASN A 43 -8.11 -5.83 7.74
N ASP A 44 -9.25 -6.02 7.05
CA ASP A 44 -10.13 -7.16 7.33
C ASP A 44 -9.56 -8.43 6.69
N ASP A 45 -9.09 -9.35 7.54
CA ASP A 45 -8.57 -10.65 7.14
C ASP A 45 -9.64 -11.75 7.13
N ARG A 46 -10.93 -11.38 7.00
CA ARG A 46 -11.97 -12.33 6.56
C ARG A 46 -11.58 -12.86 5.18
N ALA A 47 -10.75 -13.89 5.21
CA ALA A 47 -10.12 -14.48 4.05
C ALA A 47 -11.20 -14.88 3.05
N LEU A 48 -11.04 -14.42 1.82
CA LEU A 48 -11.79 -14.99 0.71
C LEU A 48 -11.49 -16.50 0.69
N PRO A 49 -12.51 -17.37 0.61
CA PRO A 49 -12.37 -18.82 0.78
C PRO A 49 -11.29 -19.46 -0.11
N GLU A 50 -10.98 -18.84 -1.25
CA GLU A 50 -9.99 -19.32 -2.23
C GLU A 50 -8.53 -19.10 -1.82
N ALA A 51 -8.25 -18.21 -0.85
CA ALA A 51 -6.88 -17.98 -0.37
C ALA A 51 -6.38 -19.12 0.56
N ARG A 52 -7.27 -20.01 1.03
CA ARG A 52 -6.86 -21.25 1.70
C ARG A 52 -6.27 -22.19 0.67
N SER A 53 -4.96 -22.08 0.49
CA SER A 53 -4.15 -22.95 -0.36
C SER A 53 -4.55 -24.42 -0.08
N ARG A 54 -5.04 -25.10 -1.11
CA ARG A 54 -5.51 -26.50 -1.03
C ARG A 54 -4.39 -27.52 -0.76
N ARG A 55 -3.20 -27.12 -0.28
CA ARG A 55 -2.02 -28.00 -0.17
C ARG A 55 -1.34 -28.11 1.19
N ALA A 56 -1.79 -27.44 2.24
CA ALA A 56 -1.12 -27.51 3.55
C ALA A 56 -1.87 -28.38 4.58
N PHE A 57 -2.02 -29.68 4.30
CA PHE A 57 -2.23 -30.70 5.33
C PHE A 57 -0.96 -31.55 5.45
N ARG A 58 0.13 -30.94 5.93
CA ARG A 58 1.21 -31.68 6.59
C ARG A 58 1.35 -31.10 7.99
N ILE A 59 1.05 -31.92 8.98
CA ILE A 59 1.11 -31.63 10.41
C ILE A 59 2.59 -31.37 10.75
N GLY A 60 2.99 -30.10 10.81
CA GLY A 60 4.36 -29.68 11.05
C GLY A 60 4.44 -28.68 12.21
N SER A 61 4.94 -29.16 13.35
CA SER A 61 5.50 -28.49 14.53
C SER A 61 5.07 -27.04 14.85
N ALA A 62 4.26 -26.89 15.90
CA ALA A 62 3.86 -25.61 16.49
C ALA A 62 5.00 -24.85 17.21
N VAL A 63 6.20 -25.43 17.32
CA VAL A 63 7.24 -24.94 18.25
C VAL A 63 8.07 -23.78 17.67
N SER A 64 8.08 -23.57 16.35
CA SER A 64 8.89 -22.51 15.72
C SER A 64 8.31 -21.08 15.79
N MET A 65 7.15 -20.87 16.43
CA MET A 65 6.47 -19.56 16.44
C MET A 65 6.91 -18.61 17.57
N LEU A 66 7.57 -19.09 18.62
CA LEU A 66 7.80 -18.30 19.85
C LEU A 66 9.05 -17.41 19.86
N LEU A 67 9.92 -17.45 18.84
CA LEU A 67 11.25 -16.85 18.92
C LEU A 67 11.43 -15.50 18.22
N ARG A 68 10.35 -14.87 17.72
CA ARG A 68 10.45 -13.56 17.06
C ARG A 68 9.39 -12.60 17.58
N ASN A 69 9.62 -12.03 18.76
CA ASN A 69 8.74 -11.04 19.38
C ASN A 69 8.38 -9.93 18.38
N GLY A 70 7.09 -9.86 18.03
CA GLY A 70 6.48 -8.84 17.18
C GLY A 70 6.57 -9.03 15.67
N LEU A 71 7.29 -10.02 15.14
CA LEU A 71 7.29 -10.28 13.69
C LEU A 71 6.04 -11.07 13.28
N PRO A 72 5.45 -10.80 12.10
CA PRO A 72 4.35 -11.62 11.60
C PRO A 72 4.81 -13.07 11.43
N ALA A 73 3.90 -14.01 11.67
CA ALA A 73 4.17 -15.42 11.45
C ALA A 73 4.63 -15.66 10.01
N THR A 74 5.77 -16.32 9.84
CA THR A 74 6.29 -16.65 8.51
C THR A 74 5.25 -17.48 7.74
N PRO A 75 4.81 -17.04 6.55
CA PRO A 75 3.89 -17.77 5.70
C PRO A 75 4.37 -19.21 5.46
N VAL A 76 3.43 -20.16 5.40
CA VAL A 76 3.76 -21.60 5.21
C VAL A 76 4.61 -21.81 3.95
N ARG A 77 4.31 -21.07 2.86
CA ARG A 77 5.08 -21.11 1.60
C ARG A 77 6.54 -20.73 1.77
N LEU A 78 6.82 -19.75 2.63
CA LEU A 78 8.18 -19.31 2.91
C LEU A 78 8.96 -20.28 3.81
N ARG A 79 8.26 -21.12 4.59
CA ARG A 79 8.90 -22.16 5.43
C ARG A 79 9.45 -23.32 4.61
N CYS A 80 8.88 -23.56 3.44
CA CYS A 80 9.26 -24.66 2.55
C CYS A 80 10.44 -24.31 1.62
N LEU A 81 10.88 -23.04 1.59
CA LEU A 81 12.04 -22.66 0.80
C LEU A 81 13.29 -23.37 1.36
N PRO A 82 14.14 -23.95 0.50
CA PRO A 82 15.40 -24.55 0.91
C PRO A 82 16.15 -23.62 1.87
N GLN A 83 16.67 -24.15 2.97
CA GLN A 83 17.32 -23.34 4.00
C GLN A 83 18.52 -22.55 3.45
N GLU A 84 19.14 -22.99 2.35
CA GLU A 84 20.15 -22.21 1.62
C GLU A 84 19.56 -20.97 0.94
N GLN A 85 18.34 -21.04 0.39
CA GLN A 85 17.60 -19.87 -0.08
C GLN A 85 17.03 -19.03 1.07
N ALA A 86 16.83 -19.59 2.28
CA ALA A 86 16.40 -18.83 3.46
C ALA A 86 17.57 -18.22 4.26
N ALA A 87 18.77 -18.79 4.16
CA ALA A 87 20.01 -18.31 4.74
C ALA A 87 20.72 -17.31 3.80
N ASN A 88 20.56 -17.49 2.48
CA ASN A 88 20.89 -16.50 1.45
C ASN A 88 19.68 -15.63 1.06
N ALA A 89 18.49 -15.86 1.63
CA ALA A 89 17.47 -14.81 1.71
C ALA A 89 18.14 -13.76 2.58
N PRO A 90 18.52 -12.61 2.02
CA PRO A 90 19.33 -11.66 2.73
C PRO A 90 18.68 -11.39 4.09
N ARG A 91 19.48 -11.37 5.16
CA ARG A 91 19.15 -10.55 6.33
C ARG A 91 19.08 -9.12 5.81
N VAL A 92 17.93 -8.75 5.28
CA VAL A 92 17.65 -7.58 4.45
C VAL A 92 18.56 -6.41 4.83
N PRO A 93 19.68 -6.15 4.11
CA PRO A 93 19.93 -4.77 3.73
C PRO A 93 18.74 -4.40 2.84
N ALA A 94 18.14 -3.22 3.06
CA ALA A 94 16.86 -2.80 2.48
C ALA A 94 16.74 -2.85 0.94
N ASP A 95 17.74 -3.36 0.22
CA ASP A 95 17.96 -3.05 -1.20
C ASP A 95 18.02 -4.25 -2.16
N VAL A 96 18.18 -5.52 -1.71
CA VAL A 96 18.30 -6.63 -2.68
C VAL A 96 17.75 -7.96 -2.15
N THR A 97 16.44 -8.19 -2.26
CA THR A 97 15.93 -9.55 -2.50
C THR A 97 16.42 -10.02 -3.87
N PRO A 98 16.68 -11.31 -4.12
CA PRO A 98 16.84 -11.84 -5.47
C PRO A 98 15.48 -11.71 -6.17
N THR A 99 15.18 -10.50 -6.63
CA THR A 99 13.96 -10.16 -7.34
C THR A 99 14.03 -10.94 -8.63
N LEU A 100 13.22 -12.00 -8.71
CA LEU A 100 12.76 -12.46 -10.00
C LEU A 100 12.31 -11.21 -10.76
N SER A 101 12.91 -10.98 -11.92
CA SER A 101 12.58 -9.83 -12.76
C SER A 101 11.06 -9.69 -12.84
N PHE A 102 10.57 -8.46 -12.75
CA PHE A 102 9.14 -8.17 -12.88
C PHE A 102 8.53 -8.91 -14.08
N ALA A 103 9.26 -8.88 -15.21
CA ALA A 103 8.88 -9.56 -16.44
C ALA A 103 8.67 -11.07 -16.24
N ASN A 104 9.54 -11.75 -15.48
CA ASN A 104 9.40 -13.18 -15.18
C ASN A 104 8.18 -13.46 -14.31
N CYS A 105 7.97 -12.67 -13.25
CA CYS A 105 6.81 -12.82 -12.37
C CYS A 105 5.50 -12.61 -13.14
N HIS A 106 5.47 -11.59 -14.00
CA HIS A 106 4.31 -11.29 -14.83
C HIS A 106 4.06 -12.36 -15.89
N TYR A 107 5.09 -12.78 -16.62
CA TYR A 107 4.96 -13.72 -17.74
C TYR A 107 4.58 -15.12 -17.25
N TYR A 108 5.33 -15.65 -16.26
CA TYR A 108 5.09 -16.99 -15.73
C TYR A 108 4.01 -17.04 -14.64
N LYS A 109 3.42 -15.90 -14.29
CA LYS A 109 2.43 -15.76 -13.21
C LYS A 109 2.91 -16.41 -11.91
N ILE A 110 4.14 -16.10 -11.51
CA ILE A 110 4.76 -16.60 -10.27
C ILE A 110 4.91 -15.48 -9.24
N CYS A 111 4.88 -15.85 -7.97
CA CYS A 111 5.05 -14.94 -6.85
C CYS A 111 6.49 -14.46 -6.77
N CYS A 112 6.70 -13.14 -6.75
CA CYS A 112 8.04 -12.56 -6.66
C CYS A 112 8.78 -12.87 -5.34
N VAL A 113 8.05 -13.32 -4.30
CA VAL A 113 8.59 -13.59 -2.97
C VAL A 113 8.92 -15.07 -2.77
N CYS A 114 8.02 -15.99 -3.14
CA CYS A 114 8.23 -17.43 -2.93
C CYS A 114 8.47 -18.25 -4.21
N GLY A 115 8.31 -17.66 -5.40
CA GLY A 115 8.49 -18.34 -6.69
C GLY A 115 7.36 -19.31 -7.09
N GLU A 116 6.37 -19.56 -6.23
CA GLU A 116 5.23 -20.44 -6.56
C GLU A 116 4.22 -19.76 -7.51
N PRO A 117 3.43 -20.53 -8.29
CA PRO A 117 2.38 -19.98 -9.14
C PRO A 117 1.33 -19.15 -8.38
N LEU A 118 0.97 -18.00 -8.95
CA LEU A 118 -0.06 -17.10 -8.43
C LEU A 118 -1.46 -17.62 -8.74
N GLY A 119 -2.40 -17.28 -7.86
CA GLY A 119 -3.82 -17.57 -8.05
C GLY A 119 -4.57 -16.44 -8.77
N GLN A 120 -5.89 -16.42 -8.60
CA GLN A 120 -6.74 -15.37 -9.16
C GLN A 120 -6.46 -13.99 -8.55
N TYR A 121 -6.08 -13.92 -7.29
CA TYR A 121 -5.73 -12.67 -6.60
C TYR A 121 -4.23 -12.45 -6.63
N LYS A 122 -3.85 -11.21 -6.90
CA LYS A 122 -2.46 -10.75 -6.93
C LYS A 122 -2.34 -9.63 -5.91
N ALA A 123 -1.33 -9.74 -5.06
CA ALA A 123 -1.03 -8.74 -4.06
C ALA A 123 0.21 -7.96 -4.49
N PHE A 124 0.15 -6.65 -4.35
CA PHE A 124 1.24 -5.73 -4.64
C PHE A 124 1.60 -4.99 -3.36
N ILE A 125 2.89 -4.90 -3.07
CA ILE A 125 3.40 -4.08 -1.96
C ILE A 125 3.66 -2.70 -2.56
N THR A 126 3.05 -1.67 -2.01
CA THR A 126 3.11 -0.33 -2.61
C THR A 126 3.27 0.75 -1.55
N ARG A 127 3.63 1.94 -2.02
CA ARG A 127 3.66 3.14 -1.19
C ARG A 127 2.26 3.74 -1.02
N PRO A 128 2.04 4.54 0.03
CA PRO A 128 0.73 5.15 0.30
C PRO A 128 0.13 5.91 -0.88
N LEU A 129 0.91 6.79 -1.54
CA LEU A 129 0.42 7.57 -2.69
C LEU A 129 0.14 6.73 -3.94
N SER A 130 0.68 5.51 -4.05
CA SER A 130 0.32 4.61 -5.15
C SER A 130 -1.17 4.23 -5.12
N ALA A 131 -1.86 4.39 -3.98
CA ALA A 131 -3.32 4.24 -3.91
C ALA A 131 -4.08 5.24 -4.81
N ILE A 132 -3.52 6.44 -5.03
CA ILE A 132 -4.12 7.51 -5.83
C ILE A 132 -3.88 7.26 -7.31
N SER A 133 -2.63 6.99 -7.69
CA SER A 133 -2.24 6.82 -9.10
C SER A 133 -2.49 5.41 -9.65
N ARG A 134 -2.65 4.42 -8.75
CA ARG A 134 -2.71 2.98 -9.06
C ARG A 134 -1.51 2.47 -9.85
N ARG A 135 -0.37 3.15 -9.71
CA ARG A 135 0.88 2.75 -10.35
C ARG A 135 1.79 2.08 -9.35
N CYS A 136 2.37 0.97 -9.79
CA CYS A 136 3.28 0.15 -9.01
C CYS A 136 4.47 -0.29 -9.86
N SER A 137 5.64 -0.38 -9.23
CA SER A 137 6.86 -0.96 -9.79
C SER A 137 7.16 -2.35 -9.22
N GLU A 138 6.42 -2.78 -8.21
CA GLU A 138 6.60 -4.08 -7.56
C GLU A 138 5.88 -5.20 -8.32
N ALA A 139 6.53 -6.36 -8.37
CA ALA A 139 5.98 -7.57 -8.96
C ALA A 139 4.84 -8.17 -8.11
N PRO A 140 3.90 -8.90 -8.73
CA PRO A 140 2.80 -9.52 -7.99
C PRO A 140 3.31 -10.64 -7.07
N ALA A 141 2.70 -10.74 -5.90
CA ALA A 141 2.94 -11.78 -4.91
C ALA A 141 1.63 -12.43 -4.45
N HIS A 142 1.74 -13.55 -3.74
CA HIS A 142 0.62 -14.03 -2.93
C HIS A 142 0.35 -13.05 -1.78
N GLN A 143 -0.90 -12.98 -1.34
CA GLN A 143 -1.32 -12.07 -0.27
C GLN A 143 -0.54 -12.27 1.04
N ASP A 144 -0.34 -13.52 1.48
CA ASP A 144 0.42 -13.84 2.69
C ASP A 144 1.90 -13.45 2.58
N CYS A 145 2.50 -13.70 1.42
CA CYS A 145 3.87 -13.28 1.11
C CYS A 145 4.00 -11.75 1.10
N ALA A 146 3.06 -11.05 0.47
CA ALA A 146 3.04 -9.58 0.43
C ALA A 146 2.87 -8.96 1.82
N LYS A 147 1.94 -9.48 2.64
CA LYS A 147 1.74 -9.05 4.04
C LYS A 147 3.00 -9.22 4.87
N PHE A 148 3.66 -10.38 4.78
CA PHE A 148 4.90 -10.66 5.49
C PHE A 148 6.01 -9.68 5.09
N THR A 149 6.19 -9.45 3.79
CA THR A 149 7.21 -8.52 3.28
C THR A 149 6.88 -7.07 3.64
N ALA A 150 5.63 -6.63 3.52
CA ALA A 150 5.21 -5.27 3.89
C ALA A 150 5.43 -4.98 5.38
N ALA A 151 5.05 -5.90 6.26
CA ALA A 151 5.34 -5.80 7.68
C ALA A 151 6.85 -5.75 7.94
N THR A 152 7.66 -6.53 7.23
CA THR A 152 9.12 -6.48 7.40
C THR A 152 9.71 -5.15 6.90
N GLN A 153 9.31 -4.68 5.71
CA GLN A 153 9.80 -3.43 5.10
C GLN A 153 9.35 -2.17 5.86
N SER A 154 8.18 -2.20 6.51
CA SER A 154 7.71 -1.06 7.30
C SER A 154 8.54 -0.81 8.57
N ARG A 155 9.46 -1.73 8.94
CA ARG A 155 10.39 -1.56 10.06
C ARG A 155 11.65 -0.81 9.61
N GLY A 156 11.90 0.36 10.17
CA GLY A 156 13.15 1.09 9.98
C GLY A 156 13.29 1.81 8.63
N THR A 157 12.28 1.77 7.75
CA THR A 157 12.27 2.62 6.55
C THR A 157 11.83 4.03 6.94
N SER A 158 12.52 5.05 6.43
CA SER A 158 12.17 6.47 6.66
C SER A 158 10.74 6.83 6.23
N ILE A 159 10.19 6.06 5.28
CA ILE A 159 8.84 6.25 4.72
C ILE A 159 7.76 5.63 5.63
N GLY A 160 8.14 4.77 6.59
CA GLY A 160 7.33 4.30 7.73
C GLY A 160 6.07 3.47 7.42
N LEU A 161 5.33 3.79 6.35
CA LEU A 161 4.03 3.26 6.01
C LEU A 161 4.09 2.53 4.67
N VAL A 162 3.59 1.30 4.65
CA VAL A 162 3.55 0.42 3.47
C VAL A 162 2.13 -0.11 3.31
N MET A 163 1.69 -0.28 2.07
CA MET A 163 0.38 -0.82 1.73
C MET A 163 0.52 -2.15 0.99
N VAL A 164 -0.39 -3.09 1.24
CA VAL A 164 -0.62 -4.27 0.40
C VAL A 164 -1.94 -4.09 -0.32
N TRP A 165 -1.90 -4.02 -1.65
CA TRP A 165 -3.06 -3.89 -2.52
C TRP A 165 -3.37 -5.23 -3.19
N VAL A 166 -4.52 -5.81 -2.88
CA VAL A 166 -4.96 -7.09 -3.45
C VAL A 166 -5.99 -6.82 -4.53
N THR A 167 -5.75 -7.33 -5.75
CA THR A 167 -6.63 -7.16 -6.90
C THR A 167 -6.75 -8.45 -7.73
N ARG A 168 -7.78 -8.54 -8.57
CA ARG A 168 -7.90 -9.56 -9.62
C ARG A 168 -7.26 -9.13 -10.94
N THR A 169 -7.24 -7.83 -11.22
CA THR A 169 -6.84 -7.25 -12.50
C THR A 169 -5.68 -6.29 -12.35
N TYR A 170 -4.75 -6.35 -13.29
CA TYR A 170 -3.69 -5.37 -13.45
C TYR A 170 -3.23 -5.40 -14.90
N GLU A 171 -2.72 -4.28 -15.37
CA GLU A 171 -2.18 -4.12 -16.71
C GLU A 171 -0.71 -3.75 -16.59
N VAL A 172 0.08 -4.31 -17.49
CA VAL A 172 1.49 -3.94 -17.64
C VAL A 172 1.59 -3.10 -18.89
N SER A 173 2.15 -1.92 -18.75
CA SER A 173 2.42 -1.02 -19.86
C SER A 173 3.93 -0.84 -19.98
N ASP A 174 4.45 -1.14 -21.16
CA ASP A 174 5.83 -0.83 -21.50
C ASP A 174 5.95 0.69 -21.71
N GLY A 175 6.65 1.37 -20.81
CA GLY A 175 7.07 2.75 -21.01
C GLY A 175 8.44 2.81 -21.69
N ASP A 176 8.79 3.96 -22.27
CA ASP A 176 10.07 4.18 -22.97
C ASP A 176 11.33 3.81 -22.15
N SER A 177 11.23 3.82 -20.82
CA SER A 177 12.38 3.58 -19.92
C SER A 177 12.09 2.70 -18.71
N ASP A 178 10.83 2.37 -18.43
CA ASP A 178 10.46 1.61 -17.24
C ASP A 178 9.14 0.86 -17.43
N VAL A 179 9.06 -0.33 -16.84
CA VAL A 179 7.85 -1.16 -16.85
C VAL A 179 6.91 -0.64 -15.79
N ARG A 180 5.73 -0.17 -16.19
CA ARG A 180 4.72 0.35 -15.26
C ARG A 180 3.57 -0.60 -15.13
N VAL A 181 3.18 -0.87 -13.89
CA VAL A 181 1.99 -1.64 -13.58
C VAL A 181 0.86 -0.71 -13.21
N CYS A 182 -0.23 -0.76 -13.95
CA CYS A 182 -1.50 -0.16 -13.59
C CYS A 182 -2.35 -1.20 -12.86
N ILE A 183 -2.52 -1.03 -11.56
CA ILE A 183 -3.27 -1.97 -10.74
C ILE A 183 -4.78 -1.64 -10.81
N GLY A 184 -5.62 -2.66 -10.97
CA GLY A 184 -7.08 -2.50 -10.96
C GLY A 184 -7.65 -2.12 -9.59
N ASP A 185 -8.98 -2.09 -9.50
CA ASP A 185 -9.67 -1.86 -8.22
C ASP A 185 -9.28 -2.91 -7.16
N PRO A 186 -9.09 -2.51 -5.90
CA PRO A 186 -8.70 -3.44 -4.86
C PRO A 186 -9.92 -4.22 -4.37
N GLU A 187 -9.71 -5.50 -4.15
CA GLU A 187 -10.60 -6.39 -3.41
C GLU A 187 -10.37 -6.25 -1.90
N GLN A 188 -9.09 -6.07 -1.52
CA GLN A 188 -8.64 -5.90 -0.14
C GLN A 188 -7.42 -4.98 -0.08
N VAL A 189 -7.31 -4.21 1.00
CA VAL A 189 -6.14 -3.36 1.27
C VAL A 189 -5.67 -3.58 2.70
N PHE A 190 -4.37 -3.74 2.88
CA PHE A 190 -3.74 -3.82 4.20
C PHE A 190 -2.70 -2.72 4.36
N TRP A 191 -2.64 -2.08 5.52
CA TRP A 191 -1.68 -1.02 5.81
C TRP A 191 -0.77 -1.45 6.94
N TYR A 192 0.53 -1.23 6.79
CA TYR A 192 1.55 -1.60 7.76
C TYR A 192 2.43 -0.41 8.12
N GLN A 193 2.69 -0.24 9.41
CA GLN A 193 3.67 0.70 9.94
C GLN A 193 4.45 0.01 11.06
N ASP A 194 5.77 0.10 11.01
CA ASP A 194 6.67 -0.47 12.01
C ASP A 194 6.39 -1.96 12.30
N GLY A 195 6.05 -2.72 11.25
CA GLY A 195 5.76 -4.15 11.30
C GLY A 195 4.45 -4.57 11.95
N ARG A 196 3.55 -3.64 12.26
CA ARG A 196 2.17 -3.90 12.68
C ARG A 196 1.16 -3.29 11.71
N CYS A 197 -0.12 -3.65 11.83
CA CYS A 197 -1.16 -2.96 11.08
C CYS A 197 -1.19 -1.47 11.46
N ALA A 198 -1.22 -0.60 10.45
CA ALA A 198 -1.28 0.84 10.63
C ALA A 198 -2.68 1.28 11.05
N ARG A 199 -2.74 2.32 11.89
CA ARG A 199 -3.97 2.98 12.30
C ARG A 199 -4.42 3.97 11.24
N ARG A 200 -5.70 4.33 11.28
CA ARG A 200 -6.27 5.30 10.35
C ARG A 200 -5.56 6.66 10.40
N ASP A 201 -5.28 7.16 11.61
CA ASP A 201 -4.62 8.45 11.79
C ASP A 201 -3.19 8.45 11.24
N GLU A 202 -2.50 7.31 11.33
CA GLU A 202 -1.17 7.11 10.76
C GLU A 202 -1.20 7.18 9.23
N VAL A 203 -2.18 6.52 8.60
CA VAL A 203 -2.40 6.57 7.15
C VAL A 203 -2.79 7.98 6.71
N ARG A 204 -3.70 8.63 7.43
CA ARG A 204 -4.15 10.01 7.17
C ARG A 204 -2.99 10.99 7.22
N ALA A 205 -2.18 10.95 8.29
CA ALA A 205 -1.05 11.85 8.46
C ALA A 205 -0.01 11.70 7.33
N CYS A 206 0.21 10.47 6.85
CA CYS A 206 1.06 10.24 5.68
C CYS A 206 0.50 10.90 4.41
N PHE A 207 -0.81 10.77 4.14
CA PHE A 207 -1.43 11.45 3.00
C PHE A 207 -1.36 12.97 3.12
N GLU A 208 -1.66 13.53 4.29
CA GLU A 208 -1.60 14.96 4.54
C GLU A 208 -0.19 15.54 4.31
N ALA A 209 0.85 14.77 4.64
CA ALA A 209 2.24 15.15 4.39
C ALA A 209 2.63 15.07 2.91
N GLU A 210 2.12 14.08 2.17
CA GLU A 210 2.57 13.80 0.79
C GLU A 210 1.67 14.39 -0.32
N LEU A 211 0.44 14.80 -0.02
CA LEU A 211 -0.49 15.39 -0.99
C LEU A 211 -0.15 16.81 -1.47
N PRO A 212 0.39 17.75 -0.66
CA PRO A 212 0.56 19.15 -1.10
C PRO A 212 1.40 19.33 -2.37
N PRO A 213 2.51 18.61 -2.60
CA PRO A 213 3.24 18.68 -3.87
C PRO A 213 2.41 18.21 -5.07
N LEU A 214 1.55 17.20 -4.90
CA LEU A 214 0.67 16.70 -5.97
C LEU A 214 -0.40 17.73 -6.32
N TYR A 215 -1.00 18.37 -5.32
CA TYR A 215 -1.96 19.46 -5.54
C TYR A 215 -1.31 20.66 -6.22
N THR A 216 -0.08 21.00 -5.86
CA THR A 216 0.69 22.07 -6.52
C THR A 216 0.90 21.75 -8.00
N ALA A 217 1.33 20.52 -8.32
CA ALA A 217 1.50 20.08 -9.70
C ALA A 217 0.17 20.04 -10.48
N ALA A 218 -0.92 19.60 -9.84
CA ALA A 218 -2.24 19.57 -10.46
C ALA A 218 -2.78 20.97 -10.76
N HIS A 219 -2.57 21.95 -9.87
CA HIS A 219 -2.93 23.35 -10.13
C HIS A 219 -2.20 23.92 -11.34
N VAL A 220 -0.89 23.66 -11.47
CA VAL A 220 -0.11 24.08 -12.63
C VAL A 220 -0.62 23.43 -13.92
N ALA A 221 -1.13 22.20 -13.85
CA ALA A 221 -1.70 21.47 -14.98
C ALA A 221 -3.15 21.87 -15.33
N GLY A 222 -3.85 22.63 -14.46
CA GLY A 222 -5.19 23.16 -14.67
C GLY A 222 -6.32 22.37 -13.99
N ASP A 223 -7.54 22.93 -14.07
CA ASP A 223 -8.70 22.50 -13.28
C ASP A 223 -9.09 21.03 -13.48
N GLU A 224 -8.96 20.51 -14.70
CA GLU A 224 -9.27 19.10 -15.01
C GLU A 224 -8.29 18.14 -14.31
N ALA A 225 -7.01 18.49 -14.22
CA ALA A 225 -6.03 17.69 -13.47
C ALA A 225 -6.31 17.72 -11.97
N LEU A 226 -6.73 18.88 -11.46
CA LEU A 226 -7.12 19.06 -10.06
C LEU A 226 -8.35 18.21 -9.71
N LEU A 227 -9.40 18.25 -10.53
CA LEU A 227 -10.61 17.46 -10.34
C LEU A 227 -10.30 15.95 -10.35
N ARG A 228 -9.46 15.51 -11.28
CA ARG A 228 -9.03 14.11 -11.36
C ARG A 228 -8.26 13.68 -10.11
N LEU A 229 -7.36 14.53 -9.59
CA LEU A 229 -6.65 14.26 -8.36
C LEU A 229 -7.62 14.15 -7.18
N ASP A 230 -8.57 15.08 -7.04
CA ASP A 230 -9.58 15.07 -5.99
C ASP A 230 -10.40 13.77 -6.02
N MET A 231 -10.84 13.33 -7.20
CA MET A 231 -11.58 12.07 -7.36
C MET A 231 -10.74 10.85 -6.97
N SER A 232 -9.46 10.82 -7.36
CA SER A 232 -8.55 9.73 -7.01
C SER A 232 -8.23 9.69 -5.52
N VAL A 233 -8.04 10.85 -4.89
CA VAL A 233 -7.83 10.99 -3.44
C VAL A 233 -9.07 10.48 -2.70
N ALA A 234 -10.26 10.96 -3.05
CA ALA A 234 -11.52 10.52 -2.45
C ALA A 234 -11.75 9.01 -2.61
N ARG A 235 -11.30 8.41 -3.72
CA ARG A 235 -11.36 6.97 -3.93
C ARG A 235 -10.36 6.22 -3.05
N ALA A 236 -9.13 6.69 -2.96
CA ALA A 236 -8.07 6.07 -2.15
C ALA A 236 -8.43 6.06 -0.67
N THR A 237 -9.05 7.11 -0.16
CA THR A 237 -9.37 7.22 1.27
C THR A 237 -10.44 6.24 1.74
N ARG A 238 -11.30 5.76 0.85
CA ARG A 238 -12.25 4.67 1.16
C ARG A 238 -11.56 3.41 1.69
N PHE A 239 -10.28 3.22 1.36
CA PHE A 239 -9.46 2.10 1.80
C PHE A 239 -8.64 2.39 3.05
N PHE A 240 -8.92 3.48 3.76
CA PHE A 240 -8.27 3.72 5.04
C PHE A 240 -8.81 2.75 6.10
N PRO A 241 -7.97 2.35 7.09
CA PRO A 241 -8.44 1.57 8.23
C PRO A 241 -9.66 2.24 8.90
N ARG A 242 -10.53 1.44 9.51
CA ARG A 242 -11.66 1.99 10.31
C ARG A 242 -11.14 2.67 11.57
N HIS A 243 -11.83 3.73 12.00
CA HIS A 243 -11.62 4.35 13.31
C HIS A 243 -11.88 3.32 14.41
N GLY A 244 -10.96 3.17 15.37
CA GLY A 244 -11.22 2.41 16.60
C GLY A 244 -10.96 0.90 16.57
N PHE A 245 -10.43 0.32 15.50
CA PHE A 245 -9.94 -1.07 15.57
C PHE A 245 -8.58 -1.12 16.26
N ALA A 246 -8.59 -1.16 17.60
CA ALA A 246 -7.47 -1.71 18.33
C ALA A 246 -7.34 -3.19 17.90
N PRO A 247 -6.20 -3.63 17.38
CA PRO A 247 -6.06 -5.02 16.96
C PRO A 247 -6.21 -5.90 18.19
N HIS A 248 -7.24 -6.75 18.21
CA HIS A 248 -7.21 -7.97 19.00
C HIS A 248 -6.06 -8.82 18.43
N LEU A 249 -4.87 -8.66 18.98
CA LEU A 249 -3.75 -9.59 18.79
C LEU A 249 -4.17 -10.91 19.44
N GLY A 250 -4.68 -11.82 18.62
CA GLY A 250 -4.78 -13.25 18.92
C GLY A 250 -3.51 -13.99 18.52
#